data_AF-A0A517QGE2-F1
#
_entry.id   AF-A0A517QGE2-F1
#
_cell.length_a   1.000
_cell.length_b   1.000
_cell.length_c   1.000
_cell.angle_alpha   90.00
_cell.angle_beta   90.00
_cell.angle_gamma   90.00
#
_symmetry.space_group_name_H-M   'P 1'
#
loop_
_entity.id
_entity.type
_entity.pdbx_description
1 polymer ?
#
loop_
_entity_poly.entity_id
_entity_poly.type
_entity_poly.pdbx_seq_one_letter_code
_entity_poly.pdbx_strand_id
1 'polypeptide(L)'
;MLSESDKARWEKMRSLLNRVRYPVLTEWNSMEDQAAAIRYGLQTEKFTAYEFLLLSSDDELKKSILETLVRSASTAHSSIYKNRAVIKLMPRRWVIKHIEPIVNQILTDETDPYLKTEPDEYYRRFAELYDELDDGLLERLLDRAAQHDDPDVKEVAEDFRER
;
A
#
# COMPACT_ATOMS: atom_id res chain seq x y z
N MET A 1 8.51 5.48 -35.26
CA MET A 1 7.63 6.66 -35.42
C MET A 1 6.22 6.24 -35.04
N LEU A 2 5.56 6.98 -34.14
CA LEU A 2 4.14 6.77 -33.86
C LEU A 2 3.33 7.23 -35.09
N SER A 3 2.34 6.44 -35.52
CA SER A 3 1.51 6.85 -36.66
C SER A 3 0.58 8.00 -36.27
N GLU A 4 0.23 8.87 -37.23
CA GLU A 4 -0.78 9.91 -37.02
C GLU A 4 -2.12 9.32 -36.55
N SER A 5 -2.43 8.07 -36.95
CA SER A 5 -3.62 7.36 -36.51
C SER A 5 -3.58 6.97 -35.02
N ASP A 6 -2.40 6.63 -34.50
CA ASP A 6 -2.23 6.30 -33.08
C ASP A 6 -2.29 7.55 -32.22
N LYS A 7 -1.75 8.67 -32.71
CA LYS A 7 -1.88 9.98 -32.06
C LYS A 7 -3.34 10.39 -31.92
N ALA A 8 -4.13 10.29 -32.99
CA ALA A 8 -5.56 10.62 -32.96
C ALA A 8 -6.37 9.71 -32.01
N ARG A 9 -6.08 8.40 -32.00
CA ARG A 9 -6.70 7.46 -31.05
C ARG A 9 -6.37 7.83 -29.60
N TRP A 10 -5.11 8.16 -29.32
CA TRP A 10 -4.67 8.58 -27.99
C TRP A 10 -5.30 9.88 -27.52
N GLU A 11 -5.41 10.88 -28.40
CA GLU A 11 -6.10 12.15 -28.10
C GLU A 11 -7.58 11.92 -27.77
N LYS A 12 -8.26 11.04 -28.50
CA LYS A 12 -9.63 10.65 -28.20
C LYS A 12 -9.75 9.99 -26.81
N MET A 13 -8.86 9.05 -26.48
CA MET A 13 -8.83 8.40 -25.17
C MET A 13 -8.60 9.41 -24.03
N ARG A 14 -7.63 10.30 -24.19
CA ARG A 14 -7.33 11.35 -23.20
C ARG A 14 -8.53 12.28 -22.98
N SER A 15 -9.20 12.68 -24.07
CA SER A 15 -10.39 13.53 -24.00
C SER A 15 -11.54 12.84 -23.26
N LEU A 16 -11.79 11.56 -23.55
CA LEU A 16 -12.81 10.77 -22.85
C LEU A 16 -12.49 10.63 -21.35
N LEU A 17 -11.24 10.29 -21.01
CA LEU A 17 -10.82 10.15 -19.62
C LEU A 17 -10.97 11.48 -18.86
N ASN A 18 -10.56 12.60 -19.44
CA ASN A 18 -10.66 13.91 -18.79
C ASN A 18 -12.12 14.33 -18.56
N ARG A 19 -13.04 14.00 -19.48
CA ARG A 19 -14.48 14.29 -19.33
C ARG A 19 -15.11 13.59 -18.12
N VAL A 20 -14.61 12.41 -17.76
CA VAL A 20 -15.11 11.64 -16.61
C VAL A 20 -14.32 11.98 -15.33
N ARG A 21 -12.99 12.01 -15.42
CA ARG A 21 -12.11 12.19 -14.27
C ARG A 21 -12.27 13.56 -13.61
N TYR A 22 -12.39 14.63 -14.40
CA TYR A 22 -12.41 15.98 -13.87
C TYR A 22 -13.66 16.25 -13.00
N PRO A 23 -14.89 15.95 -13.45
CA PRO A 23 -16.06 16.09 -12.59
C PRO A 23 -15.97 15.24 -11.31
N VAL A 24 -15.56 13.97 -11.42
CA VAL A 24 -15.44 13.07 -10.26
C VAL A 24 -14.45 13.61 -9.23
N LEU A 25 -13.27 14.06 -9.66
CA LEU A 25 -12.28 14.63 -8.74
C LEU A 25 -12.71 16.00 -8.18
N THR A 26 -13.48 16.77 -8.93
CA THR A 26 -14.01 18.06 -8.44
C THR A 26 -15.00 17.83 -7.30
N GLU A 27 -15.97 16.94 -7.51
CA GLU A 27 -16.93 16.55 -6.47
C GLU A 27 -16.22 15.94 -5.27
N TRP A 28 -15.31 15.00 -5.51
CA TRP A 28 -14.47 14.38 -4.48
C TRP A 28 -13.74 15.43 -3.63
N ASN A 29 -13.05 16.38 -4.26
CA ASN A 29 -12.28 17.41 -3.57
C ASN A 29 -13.16 18.41 -2.79
N SER A 30 -14.46 18.44 -3.08
CA SER A 30 -15.41 19.27 -2.33
C SER A 30 -16.05 18.54 -1.13
N MET A 31 -15.86 17.23 -1.01
CA MET A 31 -16.40 16.44 0.10
C MET A 31 -15.69 16.77 1.41
N GLU A 32 -16.48 16.92 2.47
CA GLU A 32 -15.96 16.93 3.84
C GLU A 32 -15.56 15.51 4.27
N ASP A 33 -14.53 15.42 5.12
CA ASP A 33 -14.02 14.17 5.69
C ASP A 33 -13.82 13.01 4.70
N GLN A 34 -13.11 13.32 3.62
CA GLN A 34 -12.65 12.33 2.62
C GLN A 34 -11.98 11.12 3.27
N ALA A 35 -11.25 11.31 4.38
CA ALA A 35 -10.57 10.23 5.07
C ALA A 35 -11.56 9.22 5.68
N ALA A 36 -12.65 9.66 6.34
CA ALA A 36 -13.69 8.77 6.82
C ALA A 36 -14.39 8.03 5.66
N ALA A 37 -14.69 8.72 4.56
CA ALA A 37 -15.29 8.11 3.38
C ALA A 37 -14.39 7.01 2.78
N ILE A 38 -13.09 7.27 2.64
CA ILE A 38 -12.12 6.25 2.19
C ILE A 38 -12.04 5.09 3.17
N ARG A 39 -11.96 5.34 4.48
CA ARG A 39 -11.89 4.25 5.48
C ARG A 39 -13.11 3.34 5.40
N TYR A 40 -14.30 3.92 5.27
CA TYR A 40 -15.52 3.15 5.05
C TYR A 40 -15.44 2.35 3.75
N GLY A 41 -15.07 3.00 2.65
CA GLY A 41 -14.94 2.35 1.34
C GLY A 41 -13.90 1.21 1.34
N LEU A 42 -12.79 1.33 2.05
CA LEU A 42 -11.79 0.26 2.16
C LEU A 42 -12.36 -0.98 2.87
N GLN A 43 -13.37 -0.83 3.72
CA GLN A 43 -14.03 -1.93 4.42
C GLN A 43 -15.20 -2.54 3.63
N THR A 44 -15.91 -1.74 2.82
CA THR A 44 -17.15 -2.16 2.16
C THR A 44 -17.02 -2.33 0.65
N GLU A 45 -16.37 -1.37 -0.02
CA GLU A 45 -16.26 -1.26 -1.48
C GLU A 45 -14.81 -0.97 -1.90
N LYS A 46 -13.89 -1.82 -1.43
CA LYS A 46 -12.44 -1.59 -1.48
C LYS A 46 -11.90 -1.16 -2.84
N PHE A 47 -12.43 -1.72 -3.93
CA PHE A 47 -11.96 -1.37 -5.27
C PHE A 47 -12.28 0.06 -5.67
N THR A 48 -13.48 0.55 -5.35
CA THR A 48 -13.87 1.94 -5.55
C THR A 48 -12.97 2.86 -4.72
N ALA A 49 -12.74 2.53 -3.44
CA ALA A 49 -11.86 3.32 -2.58
C ALA A 49 -10.41 3.42 -3.14
N TYR A 50 -9.87 2.32 -3.66
CA TYR A 50 -8.56 2.34 -4.31
C TYR A 50 -8.53 3.21 -5.57
N GLU A 51 -9.59 3.23 -6.38
CA GLU A 51 -9.65 4.10 -7.56
C GLU A 51 -9.54 5.57 -7.17
N PHE A 52 -10.28 6.01 -6.14
CA PHE A 52 -10.15 7.38 -5.63
C PHE A 52 -8.75 7.67 -5.09
N LEU A 53 -8.18 6.76 -4.31
CA LEU A 53 -6.82 6.93 -3.76
C LEU A 53 -5.73 7.01 -4.85
N LEU A 54 -5.85 6.21 -5.91
CA LEU A 54 -4.91 6.20 -7.03
C LEU A 54 -5.06 7.43 -7.94
N LEU A 55 -6.26 8.01 -8.01
CA LEU A 55 -6.53 9.21 -8.81
C LEU A 55 -6.25 10.52 -8.05
N SER A 56 -6.33 10.50 -6.72
CA SER A 56 -6.14 11.65 -5.85
C SER A 56 -4.67 12.09 -5.81
N SER A 57 -4.46 13.39 -5.94
CA SER A 57 -3.15 14.03 -5.71
C SER A 57 -2.98 14.53 -4.27
N ASP A 58 -3.96 14.31 -3.40
CA ASP A 58 -3.89 14.72 -2.00
C ASP A 58 -2.99 13.75 -1.23
N ASP A 59 -1.85 14.26 -0.76
CA ASP A 59 -0.91 13.49 0.06
C ASP A 59 -1.36 13.43 1.52
N GLU A 60 -2.00 14.46 2.05
CA GLU A 60 -2.47 14.49 3.44
C GLU A 60 -3.57 13.47 3.68
N LEU A 61 -4.49 13.33 2.71
CA LEU A 61 -5.46 12.24 2.70
C LEU A 61 -4.76 10.87 2.80
N LYS A 62 -3.80 10.57 1.91
CA LYS A 62 -3.12 9.26 1.90
C LYS A 62 -2.32 9.03 3.18
N LYS A 63 -1.64 10.06 3.69
CA LYS A 63 -0.92 10.00 4.98
C LYS A 63 -1.87 9.66 6.13
N SER A 64 -3.07 10.24 6.15
CA SER A 64 -4.07 10.03 7.21
C SER A 64 -4.63 8.60 7.28
N ILE A 65 -4.45 7.81 6.21
CA ILE A 65 -4.89 6.41 6.12
C ILE A 65 -3.72 5.43 6.01
N LEU A 66 -2.47 5.88 6.20
CA LEU A 66 -1.28 5.03 6.04
C LEU A 66 -1.41 3.73 6.84
N GLU A 67 -1.85 3.82 8.10
CA GLU A 67 -2.01 2.66 8.97
C GLU A 67 -2.97 1.63 8.38
N THR A 68 -4.12 2.07 7.85
CA THR A 68 -5.09 1.19 7.19
C THR A 68 -4.48 0.50 5.98
N LEU A 69 -3.69 1.21 5.18
CA LEU A 69 -3.02 0.65 4.00
C LEU A 69 -1.95 -0.37 4.38
N VAL A 70 -1.13 -0.07 5.40
CA VAL A 70 -0.06 -0.96 5.87
C VAL A 70 -0.64 -2.24 6.47
N ARG A 71 -1.67 -2.14 7.33
CA ARG A 71 -2.41 -3.31 7.83
C ARG A 71 -3.01 -4.14 6.72
N SER A 72 -3.59 -3.50 5.70
CA SER A 72 -4.17 -4.21 4.56
C SER A 72 -3.10 -4.76 3.59
N ALA A 73 -1.85 -4.33 3.72
CA ALA A 73 -0.72 -4.84 2.96
C ALA A 73 -0.02 -6.03 3.65
N SER A 74 -0.40 -6.37 4.89
CA SER A 74 0.23 -7.43 5.68
C SER A 74 -0.50 -8.79 5.62
N THR A 75 -1.54 -8.91 4.80
CA THR A 75 -2.32 -10.15 4.65
C THR A 75 -2.43 -10.55 3.17
N ALA A 76 -2.31 -11.84 2.86
CA ALA A 76 -2.47 -12.38 1.51
C ALA A 76 -3.92 -12.30 1.02
N HIS A 77 -4.30 -11.11 0.54
CA HIS A 77 -5.57 -10.86 -0.14
C HIS A 77 -5.36 -10.18 -1.49
N SER A 78 -6.35 -10.31 -2.38
CA SER A 78 -6.32 -9.81 -3.76
C SER A 78 -6.12 -8.28 -3.91
N SER A 79 -6.10 -7.54 -2.80
CA SER A 79 -5.88 -6.10 -2.75
C SER A 79 -4.48 -5.68 -2.28
N ILE A 80 -3.59 -6.61 -1.91
CA ILE A 80 -2.25 -6.28 -1.40
C ILE A 80 -1.49 -5.32 -2.33
N TYR A 81 -1.44 -5.63 -3.62
CA TYR A 81 -0.78 -4.82 -4.63
C TYR A 81 -1.37 -3.40 -4.75
N LYS A 82 -2.68 -3.23 -4.51
CA LYS A 82 -3.33 -1.91 -4.53
C LYS A 82 -2.94 -1.08 -3.31
N ASN A 83 -2.87 -1.69 -2.13
CA ASN A 83 -2.35 -1.01 -0.93
C ASN A 83 -0.92 -0.54 -1.15
N ARG A 84 -0.03 -1.42 -1.63
CA ARG A 84 1.36 -1.07 -1.94
C ARG A 84 1.48 0.01 -3.01
N ALA A 85 0.65 -0.05 -4.06
CA ALA A 85 0.62 0.97 -5.09
C ALA A 85 0.25 2.35 -4.53
N VAL A 86 -0.79 2.44 -3.69
CA VAL A 86 -1.14 3.71 -3.03
C VAL A 86 -0.03 4.17 -2.09
N ILE A 87 0.60 3.25 -1.34
CA ILE A 87 1.71 3.60 -0.45
C ILE A 87 2.88 4.22 -1.23
N LYS A 88 3.23 3.65 -2.39
CA LYS A 88 4.30 4.14 -3.26
C LYS A 88 4.02 5.47 -3.95
N LEU A 89 2.77 5.91 -4.01
CA LEU A 89 2.41 7.23 -4.55
C LEU A 89 2.64 8.36 -3.53
N MET A 90 2.80 8.06 -2.25
CA MET A 90 3.10 9.07 -1.22
C MET A 90 4.57 9.50 -1.26
N PRO A 91 4.93 10.64 -0.65
CA PRO A 91 6.32 11.07 -0.54
C PRO A 91 7.20 10.02 0.14
N ARG A 92 8.10 9.37 -0.61
CA ARG A 92 8.93 8.24 -0.15
C ARG A 92 9.62 8.49 1.19
N ARG A 93 10.28 9.64 1.35
CA ARG A 93 10.98 10.02 2.61
C ARG A 93 10.03 10.07 3.80
N TRP A 94 8.79 10.50 3.58
CA TRP A 94 7.78 10.52 4.63
C TRP A 94 7.34 9.09 4.97
N VAL A 95 7.06 8.25 3.97
CA VAL A 95 6.68 6.85 4.21
C VAL A 95 7.72 6.10 5.01
N ILE A 96 8.99 6.16 4.59
CA ILE A 96 10.10 5.47 5.28
C ILE A 96 10.19 5.89 6.76
N LYS A 97 9.97 7.18 7.04
CA LYS A 97 10.03 7.70 8.42
C LYS A 97 8.87 7.25 9.31
N HIS A 98 7.72 6.87 8.74
CA HIS A 98 6.48 6.63 9.51
C HIS A 98 5.97 5.19 9.44
N ILE A 99 6.50 4.34 8.56
CA ILE A 99 5.98 2.98 8.37
C ILE A 99 6.41 2.00 9.47
N GLU A 100 7.65 2.09 9.98
CA GLU A 100 8.17 1.15 10.98
C GLU A 100 7.37 1.11 12.28
N PRO A 101 6.95 2.25 12.88
CA PRO A 101 6.11 2.20 14.07
C PRO A 101 4.80 1.43 13.86
N ILE A 102 4.20 1.54 12.68
CA ILE A 102 2.96 0.85 12.32
C ILE A 102 3.22 -0.65 12.17
N VAL A 103 4.27 -1.03 11.43
CA VAL A 103 4.66 -2.43 11.25
C VAL A 103 5.01 -3.06 12.60
N ASN A 104 5.73 -2.34 13.46
CA ASN A 104 6.05 -2.80 14.81
C ASN A 104 4.80 -3.07 15.63
N GLN A 105 3.84 -2.15 15.61
CA GLN A 105 2.56 -2.33 16.29
C GLN A 105 1.82 -3.58 15.80
N ILE A 106 1.79 -3.82 14.49
CA ILE A 106 1.14 -5.00 13.90
C ILE A 106 1.86 -6.28 14.33
N LEU A 107 3.19 -6.33 14.22
CA LEU A 107 4.00 -7.50 14.57
C LEU A 107 4.08 -7.79 16.08
N THR A 108 3.53 -6.92 16.92
CA THR A 108 3.44 -7.12 18.38
C THR A 108 1.98 -7.17 18.86
N ASP A 109 1.01 -7.24 17.94
CA ASP A 109 -0.40 -7.25 18.29
C ASP A 109 -0.82 -8.63 18.83
N GLU A 110 -0.76 -8.80 20.14
CA GLU A 110 -1.18 -10.05 20.80
C GLU A 110 -2.69 -10.32 20.68
N THR A 111 -3.48 -9.40 20.13
CA THR A 111 -4.91 -9.62 19.89
C THR A 111 -5.22 -10.21 18.53
N ASP A 112 -4.24 -10.20 17.61
CA ASP A 112 -4.39 -10.79 16.28
C ASP A 112 -4.15 -12.32 16.35
N PRO A 113 -5.19 -13.15 16.15
CA PRO A 113 -5.03 -14.60 16.21
C PRO A 113 -4.17 -15.15 15.07
N TYR A 114 -4.15 -14.49 13.90
CA TYR A 114 -3.37 -14.95 12.75
C TYR A 114 -1.88 -14.73 12.98
N LEU A 115 -1.51 -13.59 13.57
CA LEU A 115 -0.11 -13.32 13.93
C LEU A 115 0.47 -14.39 14.87
N LYS A 116 -0.36 -14.96 15.76
CA LYS A 116 0.09 -16.01 16.69
C LYS A 116 0.29 -17.38 16.02
N THR A 117 -0.46 -17.67 14.96
CA THR A 117 -0.44 -18.97 14.30
C THR A 117 0.44 -18.98 13.05
N GLU A 118 0.56 -17.84 12.37
CA GLU A 118 1.24 -17.67 11.08
C GLU A 118 2.03 -16.33 11.07
N PRO A 119 2.98 -16.12 11.99
CA PRO A 119 3.75 -14.87 12.04
C PRO A 119 4.63 -14.66 10.80
N ASP A 120 5.13 -15.74 10.21
CA ASP A 120 5.99 -15.76 9.02
C ASP A 120 5.33 -15.05 7.83
N GLU A 121 4.02 -15.23 7.63
CA GLU A 121 3.28 -14.59 6.56
C GLU A 121 3.31 -13.06 6.72
N TYR A 122 3.15 -12.53 7.94
CA TYR A 122 3.26 -11.08 8.18
C TYR A 122 4.67 -10.56 7.87
N TYR A 123 5.70 -11.26 8.36
CA TYR A 123 7.10 -10.90 8.05
C TYR A 123 7.36 -10.93 6.56
N ARG A 124 6.87 -11.95 5.84
CA ARG A 124 7.03 -12.07 4.38
C ARG A 124 6.32 -10.94 3.65
N ARG A 125 5.08 -10.60 4.00
CA ARG A 125 4.35 -9.50 3.37
C ARG A 125 4.98 -8.14 3.63
N PHE A 126 5.55 -7.92 4.82
CA PHE A 126 6.29 -6.70 5.13
C PHE A 126 7.66 -6.66 4.44
N ALA A 127 8.37 -7.79 4.32
CA ALA A 127 9.63 -7.89 3.60
C ALA A 127 9.42 -7.52 2.12
N GLU A 128 8.40 -8.08 1.47
CA GLU A 128 8.05 -7.69 0.10
C GLU A 128 7.67 -6.20 -0.02
N LEU A 129 6.97 -5.62 0.96
CA LEU A 129 6.65 -4.20 0.95
C LEU A 129 7.91 -3.34 1.11
N TYR A 130 8.83 -3.73 2.00
CA TYR A 130 10.07 -3.01 2.24
C TYR A 130 11.05 -3.15 1.08
N ASP A 131 11.10 -4.30 0.41
CA ASP A 131 11.85 -4.53 -0.84
C ASP A 131 11.41 -3.54 -1.95
N GLU A 132 10.11 -3.24 -2.03
CA GLU A 132 9.60 -2.22 -2.96
C GLU A 132 9.86 -0.76 -2.49
N LEU A 133 10.23 -0.54 -1.22
CA LEU A 133 10.24 0.78 -0.58
C LEU A 133 11.59 1.29 -0.12
N ASP A 134 12.50 0.49 0.42
CA ASP A 134 13.81 0.89 0.93
C ASP A 134 14.61 -0.32 1.44
N ASP A 135 15.81 -0.54 0.89
CA ASP A 135 16.71 -1.62 1.31
C ASP A 135 17.03 -1.53 2.81
N GLY A 136 17.18 -0.33 3.36
CA GLY A 136 17.46 -0.14 4.78
C GLY A 136 16.30 -0.60 5.68
N LEU A 137 15.05 -0.39 5.26
CA LEU A 137 13.88 -0.93 5.95
C LEU A 137 13.86 -2.46 5.88
N LEU A 138 14.14 -3.00 4.68
CA LEU A 138 14.18 -4.43 4.45
C LEU A 138 15.20 -5.09 5.37
N GLU A 139 16.45 -4.64 5.36
CA GLU A 139 17.52 -5.22 6.18
C GLU A 139 17.19 -5.22 7.68
N ARG A 140 16.62 -4.13 8.21
CA ARG A 140 16.20 -4.08 9.62
C ARG A 140 15.10 -5.11 9.95
N LEU A 141 14.18 -5.34 9.01
CA LEU A 141 13.16 -6.39 9.19
C LEU A 141 13.77 -7.78 9.11
N LEU A 142 14.71 -8.04 8.19
CA LEU A 142 15.37 -9.33 8.05
C LEU A 142 16.28 -9.64 9.26
N ASP A 143 16.95 -8.63 9.82
CA ASP A 143 17.72 -8.75 11.07
C ASP A 143 16.81 -9.16 12.24
N ARG A 144 15.63 -8.54 12.34
CA ARG A 144 14.62 -8.91 13.33
C ARG A 144 14.09 -10.33 13.10
N ALA A 145 13.77 -10.69 11.87
CA ALA A 145 13.25 -12.01 11.51
C ALA A 145 14.25 -13.14 11.80
N ALA A 146 15.53 -12.93 11.51
CA ALA A 146 16.61 -13.90 11.80
C ALA A 146 16.81 -14.19 13.30
N GLN A 147 16.36 -13.26 14.16
CA GLN A 147 16.41 -13.41 15.62
C GLN A 147 15.10 -13.91 16.23
N HIS A 148 14.07 -14.18 15.43
CA HIS A 148 12.77 -14.63 15.92
C HIS A 148 12.85 -16.05 16.52
N ASP A 149 11.93 -16.46 17.39
CA ASP A 149 11.95 -17.82 17.95
C ASP A 149 11.37 -18.86 16.97
N ASP A 150 10.42 -18.43 16.14
CA ASP A 150 9.77 -19.24 15.12
C ASP A 150 10.71 -19.53 13.93
N PRO A 151 10.98 -20.79 13.57
CA PRO A 151 11.81 -21.15 12.42
C PRO A 151 11.26 -20.65 11.08
N ASP A 152 9.93 -20.58 10.89
CA ASP A 152 9.33 -20.19 9.62
C ASP A 152 9.54 -18.67 9.39
N VAL A 153 9.57 -17.88 10.47
CA VAL A 153 9.95 -16.46 10.41
C VAL A 153 11.44 -16.30 10.06
N LYS A 154 12.33 -17.16 10.56
CA LYS A 154 13.75 -17.13 10.20
C LYS A 154 13.96 -17.44 8.72
N GLU A 155 13.22 -18.39 8.18
CA GLU A 155 13.25 -18.76 6.76
C GLU A 155 12.95 -17.55 5.86
N VAL A 156 12.02 -16.66 6.26
CA VAL A 156 11.77 -15.40 5.52
C VAL A 156 13.05 -14.55 5.39
N ALA A 157 13.87 -14.49 6.44
CA ALA A 157 15.13 -13.74 6.39
C ALA A 157 16.15 -14.37 5.44
N GLU A 158 16.22 -15.70 5.42
CA GLU A 158 17.11 -16.47 4.55
C GLU A 158 16.71 -16.31 3.09
N ASP A 159 15.42 -16.54 2.77
CA ASP A 159 14.84 -16.40 1.44
C ASP A 159 15.14 -15.05 0.79
N PHE A 160 15.03 -13.96 1.55
CA PHE A 160 15.25 -12.62 1.01
C PHE A 160 16.72 -12.27 0.85
N ARG A 161 17.62 -12.85 1.66
CA ARG A 161 19.07 -12.62 1.56
C ARG A 161 19.73 -13.45 0.45
N GLU A 162 19.12 -14.57 0.08
CA GLU A 162 19.64 -15.46 -0.98
C GLU A 162 19.22 -15.05 -2.41
N ARG A 163 18.40 -14.01 -2.55
CA ARG A 163 17.94 -13.45 -3.84
C ARG A 163 19.01 -12.63 -4.56
#